data_AF-A0A7C5MCL8-F1
#
_entry.id   AF-A0A7C5MCL8-F1
#
_cell.length_a   1.000
_cell.length_b   1.000
_cell.length_c   1.000
_cell.angle_alpha   90.00
_cell.angle_beta   90.00
_cell.angle_gamma   90.00
#
_symmetry.space_group_name_H-M   'P 1'
#
loop_
_entity.id
_entity.type
_entity.pdbx_description
1 polymer ?
#
loop_
_entity_poly.entity_id
_entity_poly.type
_entity_poly.pdbx_seq_one_letter_code
_entity_poly.pdbx_strand_id
1 'polypeptide(L)'
;KYQSLMIEAGSKVNWAALEQGIVDKIFFYYAPKILGGLHSLPVVGGVGRRRRSEAIQFRGVRLHRITEDEFAVEAWMVKES
;
A
#
# COMPACT_ATOMS: atom_id res chain seq x y z
N LYS A 1 -17.12 4.35 20.05
CA LYS A 1 -17.12 3.16 19.14
C LYS A 1 -16.54 3.61 17.81
N TYR A 2 -15.28 3.28 17.53
CA TYR A 2 -14.62 3.63 16.26
C TYR A 2 -15.01 2.61 15.19
N GLN A 3 -15.28 3.07 13.96
CA GLN A 3 -15.73 2.23 12.86
C GLN A 3 -14.70 2.13 11.73
N SER A 4 -13.68 2.99 11.76
CA SER A 4 -12.60 3.03 10.78
C SER A 4 -11.34 3.61 11.40
N LEU A 5 -10.19 3.27 10.83
CA LEU A 5 -8.87 3.77 11.18
C LEU A 5 -8.08 4.00 9.90
N MET A 6 -7.26 5.06 9.88
CA MET A 6 -6.31 5.33 8.81
C MET A 6 -4.88 5.11 9.32
N ILE A 7 -4.06 4.42 8.52
CA ILE A 7 -2.67 4.11 8.82
C ILE A 7 -1.80 4.83 7.78
N GLU A 8 -1.09 5.89 8.18
CA GLU A 8 -0.16 6.68 7.34
C GLU A 8 1.31 6.47 7.75
N ALA A 9 1.57 5.39 8.48
CA ALA A 9 2.86 5.13 9.09
C ALA A 9 3.96 4.78 8.08
N GLY A 10 5.16 4.53 8.59
CA GLY A 10 6.29 4.12 7.77
C GLY A 10 6.23 2.67 7.29
N SER A 11 7.14 2.37 6.35
CA SER A 11 7.36 1.10 5.67
C SER A 11 7.07 -0.18 6.49
N LYS A 12 7.62 -0.27 7.71
CA LYS A 12 7.50 -1.45 8.59
C LYS A 12 6.10 -1.65 9.17
N VAL A 13 5.44 -0.56 9.55
CA VAL A 13 4.08 -0.61 10.10
C VAL A 13 3.09 -0.95 8.98
N ASN A 14 3.30 -0.39 7.79
CA ASN A 14 2.50 -0.72 6.62
C ASN A 14 2.63 -2.21 6.28
N TRP A 15 3.84 -2.77 6.31
CA TRP A 15 4.04 -4.21 6.15
C TRP A 15 3.31 -5.02 7.21
N ALA A 16 3.48 -4.71 8.50
CA ALA A 16 2.86 -5.46 9.58
C ALA A 16 1.32 -5.47 9.46
N ALA A 17 0.69 -4.35 9.12
CA ALA A 17 -0.76 -4.27 8.93
C ALA A 17 -1.23 -5.09 7.72
N LEU A 18 -0.51 -5.02 6.60
CA LEU A 18 -0.82 -5.78 5.38
C LEU A 18 -0.62 -7.28 5.59
N GLU A 19 0.48 -7.69 6.22
CA GLU A 19 0.81 -9.07 6.51
C GLU A 19 -0.22 -9.74 7.44
N GLN A 20 -0.74 -8.99 8.42
CA GLN A 20 -1.79 -9.46 9.33
C GLN A 20 -3.19 -9.50 8.68
N GLY A 21 -3.36 -9.00 7.46
CA GLY A 21 -4.66 -9.03 6.77
C GLY A 21 -5.73 -8.12 7.37
N ILE A 22 -5.33 -7.16 8.23
CA ILE A 22 -6.26 -6.21 8.87
C ILE A 22 -6.58 -5.00 7.98
N VAL A 23 -5.91 -4.87 6.83
CA VAL A 23 -6.13 -3.80 5.85
C VAL A 23 -7.25 -4.19 4.90
N ASP A 24 -8.25 -3.32 4.77
CA ASP A 24 -9.31 -3.47 3.77
C ASP A 24 -9.01 -2.73 2.46
N LYS A 25 -8.42 -1.53 2.57
CA LYS A 25 -8.25 -0.59 1.47
C LYS A 25 -6.88 0.08 1.52
N ILE A 26 -6.25 0.28 0.36
CA ILE A 26 -5.06 1.11 0.20
C ILE A 26 -5.40 2.41 -0.52
N PHE A 27 -4.59 3.44 -0.26
CA PHE A 27 -4.58 4.69 -0.99
C PHE A 27 -3.12 5.15 -1.16
N PHE A 28 -2.51 4.83 -2.30
CA PHE A 28 -1.10 5.14 -2.57
C PHE A 28 -0.94 6.38 -3.42
N TYR A 29 -0.14 7.35 -2.97
CA TYR A 29 0.17 8.57 -3.71
C TYR A 29 1.44 8.42 -4.55
N TYR A 30 1.39 8.92 -5.79
CA TYR A 30 2.49 8.88 -6.73
C TYR A 30 2.73 10.26 -7.34
N ALA A 31 4.01 10.61 -7.45
CA ALA A 31 4.52 11.80 -8.11
C ALA A 31 5.63 11.41 -9.09
N PRO A 32 5.90 12.19 -10.16
CA PRO A 32 6.94 11.90 -11.15
C PRO A 32 8.33 12.30 -10.60
N LYS A 33 8.71 11.75 -9.45
CA LYS A 33 9.93 12.08 -8.71
C LYS A 33 10.70 10.80 -8.37
N ILE A 34 12.01 10.79 -8.64
CA ILE A 34 12.88 9.65 -8.36
C ILE A 34 13.91 10.08 -7.34
N LEU A 35 13.85 9.48 -6.14
CA LEU A 35 14.84 9.74 -5.08
C LEU A 35 16.01 8.74 -5.13
N GLY A 36 15.76 7.49 -5.58
CA GLY A 36 16.78 6.44 -5.67
C GLY A 36 17.38 6.05 -4.30
N GLY A 37 18.44 5.22 -4.35
CA GLY A 37 19.22 4.82 -3.18
C GLY A 37 18.95 3.40 -2.69
N LEU A 38 20.02 2.62 -2.47
CA LEU A 38 19.98 1.23 -2.00
C LEU A 38 19.30 1.08 -0.63
N HIS A 39 19.35 2.13 0.19
CA HIS A 39 18.78 2.17 1.53
C HIS A 39 17.55 3.08 1.62
N SER A 40 16.97 3.47 0.48
CA SER A 40 15.71 4.21 0.48
C SER A 40 14.59 3.38 1.09
N LEU A 41 13.64 4.07 1.73
CA LEU A 41 12.52 3.40 2.39
C LEU A 41 11.42 3.09 1.36
N PRO A 42 11.03 1.81 1.17
CA PRO A 42 9.90 1.49 0.33
C PRO A 42 8.59 1.82 1.04
N VAL A 43 7.49 1.96 0.30
CA VAL A 43 6.14 2.18 0.86
C VAL A 43 5.72 1.07 1.84
N VAL A 44 6.14 -0.16 1.56
CA VAL A 44 5.90 -1.36 2.35
C VAL A 44 7.22 -2.13 2.43
N GLY A 45 7.71 -2.39 3.64
CA GLY A 45 9.01 -3.01 3.85
C GLY A 45 9.02 -3.89 5.10
N GLY A 46 9.48 -5.12 4.95
CA GLY A 46 9.47 -6.15 5.98
C GLY A 46 10.01 -7.46 5.42
N VAL A 47 9.58 -8.60 5.96
CA VAL A 47 10.05 -9.92 5.52
C VAL A 47 9.72 -10.19 4.04
N GLY A 48 8.58 -9.68 3.57
CA GLY A 48 8.13 -9.82 2.19
C GLY A 48 7.59 -11.22 1.88
N ARG A 49 6.72 -11.30 0.86
CA ARG A 49 6.29 -12.59 0.28
C ARG A 49 7.35 -13.04 -0.73
N ARG A 50 7.77 -14.31 -0.68
CA ARG A 50 8.88 -14.81 -1.51
C ARG A 50 8.41 -15.30 -2.87
N ARG A 51 7.16 -15.70 -2.99
CA ARG A 51 6.57 -16.20 -4.24
C ARG A 51 5.51 -15.23 -4.74
N ARG A 52 5.46 -15.04 -6.07
CA ARG A 52 4.40 -14.23 -6.72
C ARG A 52 3.00 -14.73 -6.38
N SER A 53 2.82 -16.04 -6.25
CA SER A 53 1.55 -16.66 -5.87
C SER A 53 1.08 -16.30 -4.45
N GLU A 54 1.99 -15.82 -3.59
CA GLU A 54 1.69 -15.39 -2.22
C GLU A 54 1.56 -13.87 -2.11
N ALA A 55 1.68 -13.14 -3.22
CA ALA A 55 1.63 -11.68 -3.21
C ALA A 55 0.28 -11.22 -2.69
N ILE A 56 0.30 -10.17 -1.85
CA ILE A 56 -0.92 -9.51 -1.41
C ILE A 56 -1.56 -8.86 -2.64
N GLN A 57 -2.79 -9.29 -2.96
CA GLN A 57 -3.50 -8.83 -4.13
C GLN A 57 -4.52 -7.75 -3.76
N PHE A 58 -4.67 -6.78 -4.67
CA PHE A 58 -5.69 -5.76 -4.58
C PHE A 58 -6.55 -5.78 -5.84
N ARG A 59 -7.81 -5.40 -5.70
CA ARG A 59 -8.81 -5.36 -6.78
C ARG A 59 -9.61 -4.06 -6.75
N GLY A 60 -10.33 -3.79 -7.84
CA GLY A 60 -11.19 -2.61 -7.95
C GLY A 60 -10.39 -1.31 -7.97
N VAL A 61 -9.29 -1.29 -8.72
CA VAL A 61 -8.38 -0.14 -8.81
C VAL A 61 -9.14 1.09 -9.31
N ARG A 62 -8.99 2.21 -8.59
CA ARG A 62 -9.44 3.54 -8.99
C ARG A 62 -8.28 4.51 -8.96
N LEU A 63 -8.14 5.31 -10.02
CA LEU A 63 -7.16 6.37 -10.08
C LEU A 63 -7.81 7.69 -9.73
N HIS A 64 -7.19 8.42 -8.80
CA HIS A 64 -7.61 9.74 -8.37
C HIS A 64 -6.56 10.74 -8.85
N ARG A 65 -6.94 11.66 -9.73
CA ARG A 65 -6.09 12.80 -10.06
C ARG A 65 -6.01 13.70 -8.82
N ILE A 66 -4.80 14.02 -8.37
CA ILE A 66 -4.57 14.90 -7.21
C ILE A 66 -4.16 16.29 -7.71
N THR A 67 -3.17 16.35 -8.60
CA THR A 67 -2.73 17.57 -9.27
C THR A 67 -2.64 17.34 -10.78
N GLU A 68 -1.99 18.23 -11.51
CA GLU A 68 -1.72 18.01 -12.92
C GLU A 68 -0.81 16.80 -13.16
N ASP A 69 0.20 16.62 -12.30
CA ASP A 69 1.27 15.63 -12.47
C ASP A 69 1.22 14.48 -11.46
N GLU A 70 0.41 14.59 -10.41
CA GLU A 70 0.36 13.61 -9.31
C GLU A 70 -1.01 12.93 -9.25
N PHE A 71 -1.00 11.65 -8.88
CA PHE A 71 -2.21 10.83 -8.76
C PHE A 71 -2.14 9.90 -7.55
N ALA A 72 -3.28 9.36 -7.16
CA ALA A 72 -3.37 8.32 -6.16
C ALA A 72 -4.10 7.08 -6.69
N VAL A 73 -3.69 5.92 -6.17
CA VAL A 73 -4.26 4.61 -6.46
C VAL A 73 -5.06 4.15 -5.24
N GLU A 74 -6.38 4.04 -5.40
CA GLU A 74 -7.25 3.37 -4.44
C GLU A 74 -7.51 1.94 -4.89
N ALA A 75 -7.43 0.97 -3.98
CA ALA A 75 -7.82 -0.42 -4.25
C ALA A 75 -8.17 -1.18 -2.95
N TRP A 76 -8.93 -2.26 -3.09
CA TRP A 76 -9.37 -3.09 -1.97
C TRP A 76 -8.62 -4.41 -1.91
N MET A 77 -8.19 -4.83 -0.72
CA MET A 77 -7.45 -6.07 -0.53
C MET A 77 -8.33 -7.28 -0.86
N VAL A 78 -7.76 -8.24 -1.59
CA VAL A 78 -8.39 -9.56 -1.76
C VAL A 78 -8.13 -10.35 -0.49
N LYS A 79 -9.19 -10.64 0.27
CA LYS A 79 -9.11 -11.51 1.43
C LYS A 79 -9.30 -12.96 0.98
N GLU A 80 -8.40 -13.84 1.41
CA GLU A 80 -8.60 -15.28 1.29
C GLU A 80 -9.79 -15.66 2.18
N SER A 81 -10.67 -16.53 1.67
CA SER A 81 -11.84 -17.05 2.39
C SER A 81 -11.47 -18.25 3.25
#